data_AF-A0A5J4T7T9-F1
#
_entry.id   AF-A0A5J4T7T9-F1
#
_cell.length_a   1.000
_cell.length_b   1.000
_cell.length_c   1.000
_cell.angle_alpha   90.00
_cell.angle_beta   90.00
_cell.angle_gamma   90.00
#
_symmetry.space_group_name_H-M   'P 1'
#
loop_
_entity.id
_entity.type
_entity.pdbx_description
1 polymer ?
#
loop_
_entity_poly.entity_id
_entity_poly.type
_entity_poly.pdbx_seq_one_letter_code
_entity_poly.pdbx_strand_id
1 'polypeptide(L)'
;EHWNKKVSNYNTQDTNAGRDIQDNVNQADFEYFRDMIKGGQCWFCEVRFTNKNPPTLDRIDNSLGHSKNNVQLACQWCNIKRGNRDPFVTKGLIQLKRYYLTKGLPMPLTDEDTYHKLRPNITGGLANAFHRYNVKDETHINKLKLEGQYIVSYDLDYVMTHVCGYDFNSLYPFVMSGIKHDFIKYTGHRIYMPGYELDRIECFSTDDKGRQCVSDKQKQLGLKIINNPLRFSNKKSDIDNVTVFIAEVKGHIDYKYINDYINCPPIIRKYKYKTLESVIGDFMHQHMKDNNMKTGGQENKLTVLLSTMNNVL
;
A
#
# COMPACT_ATOMS: atom_id res chain seq x y z
N GLU A 1 22.82 11.59 31.18
CA GLU A 1 23.20 11.64 29.75
C GLU A 1 22.01 11.93 28.81
N HIS A 2 20.94 11.13 28.79
CA HIS A 2 19.80 11.33 27.88
C HIS A 2 19.11 12.71 27.98
N TRP A 3 18.87 13.20 29.20
CA TRP A 3 18.26 14.52 29.46
C TRP A 3 19.08 15.67 28.85
N ASN A 4 20.40 15.67 29.06
CA ASN A 4 21.29 16.70 28.54
C ASN A 4 21.24 16.78 27.01
N LYS A 5 21.17 15.62 26.34
CA LYS A 5 20.99 15.56 24.88
C LYS A 5 19.65 16.15 24.44
N LYS A 6 18.56 15.89 25.18
CA LYS A 6 17.24 16.46 24.89
C LYS A 6 17.22 17.98 25.07
N VAL A 7 17.75 18.48 26.18
CA VAL A 7 17.88 19.93 26.45
C VAL A 7 18.67 20.62 25.36
N SER A 8 19.83 20.06 24.96
CA SER A 8 20.61 20.60 23.84
C SER A 8 19.80 20.64 22.55
N ASN A 9 19.07 19.58 22.23
CA ASN A 9 18.22 19.55 21.03
C ASN A 9 17.09 20.58 21.07
N TYR A 10 16.48 20.85 22.23
CA TYR A 10 15.43 21.88 22.34
C TYR A 10 16.01 23.27 22.13
N ASN A 11 17.15 23.57 22.76
CA ASN A 11 17.86 24.84 22.55
C ASN A 11 18.24 25.05 21.09
N THR A 12 18.83 24.05 20.43
CA THR A 12 19.15 24.14 19.00
C THR A 12 17.91 24.38 18.14
N GLN A 13 16.79 23.74 18.44
CA GLN A 13 15.54 23.94 17.70
C GLN A 13 14.99 25.36 17.87
N ASP A 14 15.04 25.91 19.08
CA ASP A 14 14.56 27.26 19.38
C ASP A 14 15.47 28.33 18.77
N THR A 15 16.79 28.18 18.91
CA THR A 15 17.79 29.04 18.27
C THR A 15 17.61 29.07 16.75
N ASN A 16 17.48 27.91 16.11
CA ASN A 16 17.30 27.82 14.65
C ASN A 16 15.99 28.45 14.18
N ALA A 17 14.98 28.52 15.05
CA ALA A 17 13.70 29.14 14.76
C ALA A 17 13.62 30.61 15.19
N GLY A 18 14.71 31.20 15.70
CA GLY A 18 14.76 32.59 16.16
C GLY A 18 13.92 32.89 17.39
N ARG A 19 13.67 31.88 18.24
CA ARG A 19 12.90 32.05 19.49
C ARG A 19 13.81 32.50 20.62
N ASP A 20 13.23 33.16 21.61
CA ASP A 20 13.92 33.45 22.86
C ASP A 20 14.25 32.14 23.61
N ILE A 21 15.49 32.04 24.07
CA ILE A 21 16.05 30.88 24.78
C ILE A 21 16.49 31.21 26.21
N GLN A 22 16.31 32.46 26.66
CA GLN A 22 16.79 32.90 27.98
C GLN A 22 16.23 32.03 29.11
N ASP A 23 14.94 31.69 29.03
CA ASP A 23 14.21 30.91 30.03
C ASP A 23 13.98 29.45 29.60
N ASN A 24 14.75 28.96 28.63
CA ASN A 24 14.62 27.57 28.20
C ASN A 24 14.98 26.59 29.31
N VAL A 25 14.31 25.43 29.28
CA VAL A 25 14.63 24.31 30.17
C VAL A 25 16.11 23.96 30.08
N ASN A 26 16.71 23.66 31.23
CA ASN A 26 18.13 23.39 31.34
C ASN A 26 18.42 22.07 32.09
N GLN A 27 19.71 21.76 32.27
CA GLN A 27 20.14 20.50 32.87
C GLN A 27 19.67 20.36 34.33
N ALA A 28 19.58 21.47 35.08
CA ALA A 28 19.14 21.46 36.48
C ALA A 28 17.65 21.12 36.64
N ASP A 29 16.86 21.23 35.57
CA ASP A 29 15.42 20.93 35.60
C ASP A 29 15.09 19.44 35.54
N PHE A 30 16.11 18.57 35.52
CA PHE A 30 15.94 17.12 35.39
C PHE A 30 14.98 16.54 36.44
N GLU A 31 15.16 16.88 37.71
CA GLU A 31 14.35 16.31 38.80
C GLU A 31 12.89 16.73 38.70
N TYR A 32 12.65 17.99 38.37
CA TYR A 32 11.31 18.54 38.13
C TYR A 32 10.56 17.74 37.06
N PHE A 33 11.17 17.53 35.89
CA PHE A 33 10.52 16.80 34.81
C PHE A 33 10.48 15.28 35.06
N ARG A 34 11.47 14.70 35.73
CA ARG A 34 11.45 13.29 36.14
C ARG A 34 10.22 12.99 37.00
N ASP A 35 9.94 13.85 37.97
CA ASP A 35 8.83 13.65 38.91
C ASP A 35 7.48 13.88 38.22
N MET A 36 7.40 14.89 37.32
CA MET A 36 6.23 15.09 36.46
C MET A 36 5.95 13.89 35.55
N ILE A 37 6.99 13.25 34.99
CA ILE A 37 6.86 12.08 34.11
C ILE A 37 6.40 10.84 34.89
N LYS A 38 6.85 10.64 36.14
CA LYS A 38 6.59 9.42 36.92
C LYS A 38 5.09 9.14 37.15
N GLY A 39 4.30 10.20 37.36
CA GLY A 39 2.84 10.13 37.46
C GLY A 39 2.09 10.61 36.21
N GLY A 40 2.83 11.11 35.23
CA GLY A 40 2.28 11.80 34.06
C GLY A 40 1.84 10.88 32.93
N GLN A 41 1.15 11.49 31.98
CA GLN A 41 0.76 10.89 30.72
C GLN A 41 0.94 11.89 29.58
N CYS A 42 0.97 11.40 28.35
CA CYS A 42 0.98 12.27 27.18
C CYS A 42 -0.31 13.10 27.11
N TRP A 43 -0.20 14.41 26.91
CA TRP A 43 -1.35 15.30 26.81
C TRP A 43 -2.27 14.98 25.62
N PHE A 44 -1.68 14.55 24.49
CA PHE A 44 -2.42 14.21 23.27
C PHE A 44 -3.11 12.85 23.36
N CYS A 45 -2.33 11.80 23.64
CA CYS A 45 -2.85 10.44 23.60
C CYS A 45 -3.30 9.91 24.95
N GLU A 46 -3.05 10.59 26.08
CA GLU A 46 -3.46 10.17 27.43
C GLU A 46 -2.97 8.77 27.82
N VAL A 47 -1.87 8.32 27.20
CA VAL A 47 -1.17 7.09 27.57
C VAL A 47 -0.01 7.43 28.47
N ARG A 48 0.17 6.63 29.53
CA ARG A 48 1.32 6.72 30.43
C ARG A 48 2.63 6.48 29.67
N PHE A 49 3.70 7.12 30.12
CA PHE A 49 5.01 6.99 29.49
C PHE A 49 5.61 5.62 29.78
N THR A 50 6.28 5.05 28.78
CA THR A 50 7.02 3.77 28.88
C THR A 50 8.29 3.88 28.04
N ASN A 51 9.18 2.88 28.12
CA ASN A 51 10.37 2.84 27.27
C ASN A 51 10.04 2.80 25.75
N LYS A 52 8.86 2.27 25.38
CA LYS A 52 8.36 2.26 24.00
C LYS A 52 7.58 3.52 23.62
N ASN A 53 7.22 4.34 24.61
CA ASN A 53 6.47 5.58 24.46
C ASN A 53 7.21 6.70 25.22
N PRO A 54 8.42 7.09 24.76
CA PRO A 54 9.28 7.96 25.54
C PRO A 54 8.68 9.37 25.66
N PRO A 55 8.79 10.01 26.84
CA PRO A 55 8.31 11.37 27.05
C PRO A 55 9.19 12.39 26.32
N THR A 56 8.56 13.49 25.92
CA THR A 56 9.16 14.69 25.34
C THR A 56 8.44 15.91 25.87
N LEU A 57 9.04 17.09 25.66
CA LEU A 57 8.42 18.37 25.94
C LEU A 57 7.89 18.92 24.61
N ASP A 58 6.58 19.07 24.53
CA ASP A 58 5.87 19.73 23.45
C ASP A 58 5.59 21.17 23.85
N ARG A 59 5.75 22.10 22.92
CA ARG A 59 5.50 23.52 23.19
C ARG A 59 4.00 23.80 23.15
N ILE A 60 3.51 24.53 24.15
CA ILE A 60 2.11 24.96 24.22
C ILE A 60 1.87 26.01 23.12
N ASP A 61 2.73 27.03 23.08
CA ASP A 61 2.82 28.00 21.99
C ASP A 61 4.11 27.76 21.17
N ASN A 62 3.94 27.50 19.87
CA ASN A 62 5.05 27.26 18.95
C ASN A 62 5.84 28.51 18.56
N SER A 63 5.33 29.70 18.88
CA SER A 63 6.06 30.97 18.72
C SER A 63 7.08 31.20 19.84
N LEU A 64 6.91 30.54 20.99
CA LEU A 64 7.76 30.67 22.17
C LEU A 64 8.74 29.49 22.32
N GLY A 65 9.84 29.70 23.05
CA GLY A 65 10.84 28.67 23.37
C GLY A 65 10.33 27.62 24.37
N HIS A 66 11.14 26.60 24.63
CA HIS A 66 10.85 25.54 25.60
C HIS A 66 11.09 26.01 27.05
N SER A 67 10.33 26.99 27.54
CA SER A 67 10.35 27.36 28.97
C SER A 67 9.45 26.45 29.80
N LYS A 68 9.67 26.38 31.13
CA LYS A 68 8.84 25.54 32.04
C LYS A 68 7.33 25.84 31.96
N ASN A 69 6.98 27.09 31.65
CA ASN A 69 5.59 27.54 31.56
C ASN A 69 4.99 27.36 30.16
N ASN A 70 5.82 27.08 29.14
CA ASN A 70 5.39 26.91 27.75
C ASN A 70 5.53 25.46 27.26
N VAL A 71 5.72 24.49 28.16
CA VAL A 71 5.84 23.08 27.78
C VAL A 71 4.79 22.20 28.43
N GLN A 72 4.39 21.16 27.70
CA GLN A 72 3.54 20.08 28.18
C GLN A 72 4.16 18.73 27.84
N LEU A 73 3.82 17.70 28.61
CA LEU A 73 4.31 16.35 28.36
C LEU A 73 3.62 15.74 27.13
N ALA A 74 4.39 15.33 26.15
CA ALA A 74 3.92 14.59 24.99
C ALA A 74 4.82 13.39 24.73
N CYS A 75 4.26 12.28 24.25
CA CYS A 75 5.13 11.22 23.76
C CYS A 75 5.74 11.60 22.41
N GLN A 76 6.89 11.02 22.10
CA GLN A 76 7.63 11.35 20.88
C GLN A 76 6.76 11.26 19.60
N TRP A 77 5.93 10.22 19.48
CA TRP A 77 5.05 10.07 18.32
C TRP A 77 4.00 11.18 18.24
N CYS A 78 3.36 11.54 19.35
CA CYS A 78 2.36 12.60 19.38
C CYS A 78 2.98 13.97 19.09
N ASN A 79 4.16 14.25 19.63
CA ASN A 79 4.89 15.51 19.41
C ASN A 79 5.27 15.67 17.93
N ILE A 80 5.76 14.60 17.28
CA ILE A 80 6.01 14.60 15.82
C ILE A 80 4.72 14.81 15.03
N LYS A 81 3.62 14.14 15.42
CA LYS A 81 2.32 14.32 14.75
C LYS A 81 1.72 15.69 15.01
N ARG A 82 2.00 16.33 16.14
CA ARG A 82 1.65 17.71 16.43
C ARG A 82 2.41 18.65 15.50
N GLY A 83 3.74 18.62 15.50
CA GLY A 83 4.55 19.60 14.76
C GLY A 83 4.03 21.02 14.99
N ASN A 84 3.79 21.78 13.92
CA ASN A 84 3.28 23.15 14.01
C ASN A 84 1.75 23.30 13.89
N ARG A 85 0.96 22.22 13.88
CA ARG A 85 -0.51 22.22 13.66
C ARG A 85 -1.38 22.80 14.81
N ASP A 86 -2.68 22.58 14.77
CA ASP A 86 -3.64 22.66 15.89
C ASP A 86 -3.27 21.80 17.13
N PRO A 87 -3.01 22.25 18.39
CA PRO A 87 -2.84 21.28 19.47
C PRO A 87 -4.16 20.54 19.80
N PHE A 88 -5.30 21.23 19.78
CA PHE A 88 -6.60 20.65 20.10
C PHE A 88 -7.13 19.79 18.97
N VAL A 89 -7.00 20.25 17.72
CA VAL A 89 -7.35 19.46 16.54
C VAL A 89 -6.49 18.20 16.47
N THR A 90 -5.18 18.31 16.70
CA THR A 90 -4.28 17.14 16.70
C THR A 90 -4.64 16.16 17.82
N LYS A 91 -4.91 16.67 19.02
CA LYS A 91 -5.39 15.84 20.15
C LYS A 91 -6.66 15.09 19.78
N GLY A 92 -7.65 15.79 19.23
CA GLY A 92 -8.91 15.18 18.75
C GLY A 92 -8.68 14.06 17.75
N LEU A 93 -7.86 14.28 16.72
CA LEU A 93 -7.55 13.26 15.71
C LEU A 93 -6.82 12.04 16.29
N ILE A 94 -5.88 12.26 17.22
CA ILE A 94 -5.15 11.18 17.89
C ILE A 94 -6.09 10.34 18.75
N GLN A 95 -6.93 10.99 19.56
CA GLN A 95 -7.89 10.30 20.43
C GLN A 95 -8.95 9.58 19.61
N LEU A 96 -9.41 10.18 18.52
CA LEU A 96 -10.32 9.54 17.58
C LEU A 96 -9.68 8.28 17.01
N LYS A 97 -8.46 8.35 16.46
CA LYS A 97 -7.73 7.17 15.97
C LYS A 97 -7.62 6.07 17.03
N ARG A 98 -7.34 6.42 18.30
CA ARG A 98 -7.33 5.44 19.41
C ARG A 98 -8.69 4.79 19.61
N TYR A 99 -9.77 5.58 19.60
CA TYR A 99 -11.13 5.07 19.70
C TYR A 99 -11.45 4.08 18.57
N TYR A 100 -11.14 4.43 17.32
CA TYR A 100 -11.33 3.53 16.17
C TYR A 100 -10.59 2.19 16.37
N LEU A 101 -9.32 2.24 16.81
CA LEU A 101 -8.53 1.05 17.09
C LEU A 101 -9.13 0.21 18.23
N THR A 102 -9.55 0.83 19.34
CA THR A 102 -10.16 0.12 20.47
C THR A 102 -11.50 -0.51 20.11
N LYS A 103 -12.26 0.10 19.19
CA LYS A 103 -13.55 -0.42 18.73
C LYS A 103 -13.46 -1.34 17.51
N GLY A 104 -12.26 -1.55 16.96
CA GLY A 104 -12.07 -2.36 15.75
C GLY A 104 -12.80 -1.78 14.53
N LEU A 105 -12.96 -0.46 14.47
CA LEU A 105 -13.65 0.21 13.37
C LEU A 105 -12.74 0.30 12.13
N PRO A 106 -13.31 0.20 10.92
CA PRO A 106 -12.55 0.37 9.69
C PRO A 106 -11.94 1.76 9.61
N MET A 107 -10.70 1.85 9.14
CA MET A 107 -9.97 3.10 8.94
C MET A 107 -9.35 3.12 7.54
N PRO A 108 -9.26 4.29 6.89
CA PRO A 108 -8.49 4.42 5.67
C PRO A 108 -7.00 4.21 5.96
N LEU A 109 -6.28 3.67 4.97
CA LEU A 109 -4.82 3.63 4.99
C LEU A 109 -4.29 5.06 5.02
N THR A 110 -3.48 5.38 6.03
CA THR A 110 -2.90 6.73 6.20
C THR A 110 -1.44 6.82 5.78
N ASP A 111 -0.85 5.71 5.32
CA ASP A 111 0.55 5.62 4.89
C ASP A 111 0.61 5.30 3.39
N GLU A 112 1.21 6.21 2.62
CA GLU A 112 1.27 6.12 1.16
C GLU A 112 2.12 4.93 0.69
N ASP A 113 3.24 4.65 1.35
CA ASP A 113 4.09 3.51 0.98
C ASP A 113 3.40 2.17 1.28
N THR A 114 2.69 2.07 2.41
CA THR A 114 1.81 0.93 2.70
C THR A 114 0.74 0.77 1.63
N TYR A 115 0.12 1.88 1.19
CA TYR A 115 -0.83 1.86 0.08
C TYR A 115 -0.19 1.34 -1.22
N HIS A 116 1.01 1.80 -1.57
CA HIS A 116 1.72 1.34 -2.78
C HIS A 116 2.15 -0.13 -2.70
N LYS A 117 2.48 -0.66 -1.52
CA LYS A 117 2.76 -2.09 -1.33
C LYS A 117 1.51 -2.96 -1.42
N LEU A 118 0.36 -2.41 -1.01
CA LEU A 118 -0.94 -3.06 -1.11
C LEU A 118 -1.49 -3.05 -2.54
N ARG A 119 -1.33 -1.92 -3.24
CA ARG A 119 -1.95 -1.63 -4.53
C ARG A 119 -1.74 -2.72 -5.61
N PRO A 120 -0.55 -3.32 -5.82
CA PRO A 120 -0.36 -4.39 -6.80
C PRO A 120 -1.24 -5.62 -6.55
N ASN A 121 -1.60 -5.86 -5.28
CA ASN A 121 -2.45 -6.97 -4.86
C ASN A 121 -3.94 -6.59 -4.83
N ILE A 122 -4.28 -5.30 -4.98
CA ILE A 122 -5.64 -4.84 -5.23
C ILE A 122 -5.91 -5.03 -6.73
N THR A 123 -6.06 -6.29 -7.12
CA THR A 123 -6.64 -6.66 -8.40
C THR A 123 -8.13 -6.39 -8.34
N GLY A 124 -8.52 -5.14 -8.62
CA GLY A 124 -9.69 -4.99 -9.46
C GLY A 124 -9.39 -5.80 -10.71
N GLY A 125 -10.25 -6.77 -11.08
CA GLY A 125 -10.14 -7.38 -12.40
C GLY A 125 -9.94 -6.23 -13.38
N LEU A 126 -8.90 -6.29 -14.22
CA LEU A 126 -8.56 -5.20 -15.13
C LEU A 126 -9.85 -4.69 -15.75
N ALA A 127 -10.42 -3.62 -15.19
CA ALA A 127 -11.52 -2.84 -15.75
C ALA A 127 -10.89 -1.98 -16.86
N ASN A 128 -10.02 -2.62 -17.63
CA ASN A 128 -9.92 -2.32 -19.01
C ASN A 128 -11.21 -2.90 -19.56
N ALA A 129 -12.20 -2.03 -19.66
CA ALA A 129 -13.17 -2.01 -20.74
C ALA A 129 -12.40 -1.99 -22.07
N PHE A 130 -11.62 -3.04 -22.33
CA PHE A 130 -11.38 -3.49 -23.66
C PHE A 130 -12.77 -3.68 -24.24
N HIS A 131 -12.95 -3.30 -25.50
CA HIS A 131 -14.12 -3.69 -26.27
C HIS A 131 -14.07 -5.21 -26.50
N ARG A 132 -14.09 -5.99 -25.42
CA ARG A 132 -14.18 -7.44 -25.39
C ARG A 132 -15.65 -7.75 -25.57
N TYR A 133 -16.03 -7.92 -26.83
CA TYR A 133 -17.28 -8.55 -27.16
C TYR A 133 -17.13 -10.04 -26.87
N ASN A 134 -17.60 -10.45 -25.70
CA ASN A 134 -17.67 -11.85 -25.33
C ASN A 134 -19.10 -12.33 -25.59
N VAL A 135 -19.23 -13.37 -26.39
CA VAL A 135 -20.49 -14.04 -26.68
C VAL A 135 -20.52 -15.38 -25.97
N LYS A 136 -21.64 -15.63 -25.28
CA LYS A 136 -21.90 -16.89 -24.61
C LYS A 136 -21.82 -18.04 -25.61
N ASP A 137 -21.17 -19.13 -25.22
CA ASP A 137 -20.99 -20.37 -25.98
C ASP A 137 -20.17 -20.22 -27.28
N GLU A 138 -19.65 -19.02 -27.58
CA GLU A 138 -18.80 -18.75 -28.75
C GLU A 138 -17.39 -18.31 -28.35
N THR A 139 -17.26 -17.47 -27.32
CA THR A 139 -15.97 -16.90 -26.94
C THR A 139 -15.16 -17.89 -26.10
N HIS A 140 -13.95 -18.19 -26.56
CA HIS A 140 -13.01 -19.05 -25.84
C HIS A 140 -12.29 -18.29 -24.71
N ILE A 141 -11.94 -19.01 -23.64
CA ILE A 141 -11.05 -18.52 -22.60
C ILE A 141 -9.63 -18.53 -23.15
N ASN A 142 -9.00 -17.37 -23.19
CA ASN A 142 -7.65 -17.21 -23.71
C ASN A 142 -6.58 -17.20 -22.59
N LYS A 143 -5.39 -17.70 -22.89
CA LYS A 143 -4.19 -17.60 -22.05
C LYS A 143 -2.99 -17.05 -22.82
N LEU A 144 -2.01 -16.57 -22.07
CA LEU A 144 -0.72 -16.12 -22.60
C LEU A 144 0.33 -17.22 -22.43
N LYS A 145 1.26 -17.32 -23.39
CA LYS A 145 2.49 -18.10 -23.28
C LYS A 145 3.66 -17.34 -23.91
N LEU A 146 4.84 -17.52 -23.33
CA LEU A 146 6.11 -17.15 -23.93
C LEU A 146 6.51 -18.24 -24.94
N GLU A 147 6.64 -17.84 -26.20
CA GLU A 147 7.19 -18.66 -27.29
C GLU A 147 8.44 -17.98 -27.84
N GLY A 148 9.62 -18.55 -27.55
CA GLY A 148 10.89 -17.90 -27.86
C GLY A 148 11.03 -16.57 -27.14
N GLN A 149 10.94 -15.47 -27.89
CA GLN A 149 11.03 -14.09 -27.38
C GLN A 149 9.69 -13.35 -27.43
N TYR A 150 8.59 -14.05 -27.74
CA TYR A 150 7.28 -13.46 -28.00
C TYR A 150 6.25 -13.91 -26.97
N ILE A 151 5.34 -13.01 -26.61
CA ILE A 151 4.16 -13.39 -25.84
C ILE A 151 3.03 -13.61 -26.82
N VAL A 152 2.48 -14.82 -26.79
CA VAL A 152 1.41 -15.28 -27.67
C VAL A 152 0.16 -15.53 -26.85
N SER A 153 -0.95 -14.99 -27.33
CA SER A 153 -2.28 -15.22 -26.82
C SER A 153 -2.88 -16.41 -27.58
N TYR A 154 -3.40 -17.40 -26.87
CA TYR A 154 -3.95 -18.63 -27.45
C TYR A 154 -5.23 -19.06 -26.72
N ASP A 155 -6.16 -19.63 -27.48
CA ASP A 155 -7.43 -20.08 -26.96
C ASP A 155 -7.30 -21.45 -26.30
N LEU A 156 -7.99 -21.62 -25.19
CA LEU A 156 -8.21 -22.92 -24.56
C LEU A 156 -9.50 -23.54 -25.12
N ASP A 157 -9.65 -24.85 -24.92
CA ASP A 157 -10.89 -25.57 -25.27
C ASP A 157 -12.10 -25.16 -24.42
N TYR A 158 -11.89 -24.32 -23.40
CA TYR A 158 -12.96 -23.82 -22.55
C TYR A 158 -13.67 -22.63 -23.20
N VAL A 159 -14.97 -22.76 -23.43
CA VAL A 159 -15.84 -21.69 -23.91
C VAL A 159 -16.56 -20.99 -22.75
N MET A 160 -16.78 -19.69 -22.87
CA MET A 160 -17.51 -18.91 -21.88
C MET A 160 -19.00 -19.25 -21.93
N THR A 161 -19.50 -19.94 -20.90
CA THR A 161 -20.92 -20.35 -20.83
C THR A 161 -21.80 -19.37 -20.06
N HIS A 162 -21.22 -18.49 -19.24
CA HIS A 162 -21.96 -17.57 -18.39
C HIS A 162 -21.23 -16.21 -18.32
N VAL A 163 -21.97 -15.11 -18.46
CA VAL A 163 -21.48 -13.74 -18.27
C VAL A 163 -22.20 -13.16 -17.05
N CYS A 164 -21.48 -13.00 -15.94
CA CYS A 164 -22.07 -12.65 -14.64
C CYS A 164 -22.09 -11.13 -14.34
N GLY A 165 -21.81 -10.26 -15.31
CA GLY A 165 -21.87 -8.82 -15.11
C GLY A 165 -21.57 -8.00 -16.36
N TYR A 166 -22.17 -6.80 -16.44
CA TYR A 166 -21.78 -5.75 -17.37
C TYR A 166 -20.79 -4.81 -16.64
N ASP A 167 -19.60 -4.68 -17.22
CA ASP A 167 -18.39 -4.02 -16.65
C ASP A 167 -18.57 -2.52 -16.33
N PHE A 168 -19.67 -1.89 -16.75
CA PHE A 168 -19.81 -0.44 -16.64
C PHE A 168 -19.92 0.08 -15.20
N ASN A 169 -20.22 -0.75 -14.19
CA ASN A 169 -20.37 -0.32 -12.78
C ASN A 169 -20.16 -1.40 -11.70
N SER A 170 -19.82 -2.64 -12.07
CA SER A 170 -19.89 -3.76 -11.12
C SER A 170 -18.54 -4.42 -11.00
N LEU A 171 -17.93 -4.43 -9.80
CA LEU A 171 -17.13 -5.56 -9.26
C LEU A 171 -16.45 -5.26 -7.92
N TYR A 172 -16.48 -4.04 -7.40
CA TYR A 172 -15.73 -3.70 -6.18
C TYR A 172 -16.43 -3.97 -4.82
N PRO A 173 -17.77 -4.01 -4.68
CA PRO A 173 -18.38 -4.20 -3.36
C PRO A 173 -18.15 -5.59 -2.75
N PHE A 174 -18.02 -6.63 -3.60
CA PHE A 174 -17.97 -8.02 -3.12
C PHE A 174 -16.62 -8.40 -2.52
N VAL A 175 -15.52 -7.89 -3.08
CA VAL A 175 -14.15 -8.27 -2.70
C VAL A 175 -13.83 -7.89 -1.25
N MET A 176 -14.57 -6.96 -0.64
CA MET A 176 -14.32 -6.51 0.75
C MET A 176 -15.52 -6.71 1.68
N SER A 177 -16.49 -7.54 1.28
CA SER A 177 -17.74 -7.80 2.00
C SER A 177 -17.60 -8.71 3.23
N GLY A 178 -16.42 -9.29 3.47
CA GLY A 178 -16.21 -10.32 4.51
C GLY A 178 -16.92 -11.65 4.21
N ILE A 179 -17.47 -11.81 3.00
CA ILE A 179 -18.09 -13.06 2.54
C ILE A 179 -17.02 -14.16 2.44
N LYS A 180 -17.43 -15.39 2.75
CA LYS A 180 -16.55 -16.55 2.67
C LYS A 180 -16.31 -16.94 1.21
N HIS A 181 -15.07 -17.29 0.89
CA HIS A 181 -14.62 -17.78 -0.39
C HIS A 181 -13.60 -18.92 -0.21
N ASP A 182 -13.89 -20.08 -0.81
CA ASP A 182 -13.13 -21.32 -0.61
C ASP A 182 -11.65 -21.24 -1.01
N PHE A 183 -11.29 -20.35 -1.94
CA PHE A 183 -9.89 -20.16 -2.36
C PHE A 183 -9.03 -19.43 -1.32
N ILE A 184 -9.62 -18.76 -0.32
CA ILE A 184 -8.90 -17.86 0.59
C ILE A 184 -8.61 -18.55 1.93
N LYS A 185 -7.83 -19.63 1.89
CA LYS A 185 -7.57 -20.48 3.07
C LYS A 185 -6.90 -19.74 4.23
N TYR A 186 -6.00 -18.80 3.93
CA TYR A 186 -5.16 -18.13 4.93
C TYR A 186 -5.94 -17.36 6.01
N THR A 187 -7.10 -16.84 5.64
CA THR A 187 -7.93 -15.96 6.49
C THR A 187 -9.23 -16.63 6.91
N GLY A 188 -9.28 -17.97 6.90
CA GLY A 188 -10.50 -18.73 7.20
C GLY A 188 -11.59 -18.48 6.16
N HIS A 189 -11.20 -18.40 4.89
CA HIS A 189 -12.05 -18.13 3.74
C HIS A 189 -12.58 -16.69 3.66
N ARG A 190 -12.14 -15.74 4.48
CA ARG A 190 -12.70 -14.37 4.47
C ARG A 190 -11.75 -13.35 3.88
N ILE A 191 -12.25 -12.39 3.10
CA ILE A 191 -11.45 -11.24 2.69
C ILE A 191 -11.52 -10.15 3.75
N TYR A 192 -10.37 -9.64 4.17
CA TYR A 192 -10.26 -8.52 5.10
C TYR A 192 -9.78 -7.26 4.37
N MET A 193 -10.35 -6.12 4.74
CA MET A 193 -9.83 -4.83 4.32
C MET A 193 -8.67 -4.44 5.26
N PRO A 194 -7.47 -4.12 4.73
CA PRO A 194 -6.37 -3.67 5.56
C PRO A 194 -6.72 -2.30 6.16
N GLY A 195 -6.73 -2.20 7.49
CA GLY A 195 -7.01 -0.94 8.18
C GLY A 195 -5.76 -0.12 8.52
N TYR A 196 -4.67 -0.80 8.89
CA TYR A 196 -3.39 -0.17 9.24
C TYR A 196 -2.25 -1.19 9.27
N GLU A 197 -1.01 -0.71 9.09
CA GLU A 197 0.22 -1.51 9.24
C GLU A 197 0.56 -1.66 10.73
N LEU A 198 0.77 -2.91 11.18
CA LEU A 198 1.18 -3.20 12.55
C LEU A 198 2.68 -3.03 12.77
N ASP A 199 3.47 -3.52 11.82
CA ASP A 199 4.92 -3.50 11.84
C ASP A 199 5.46 -3.62 10.42
N ARG A 200 6.69 -3.17 10.21
CA ARG A 200 7.39 -3.21 8.94
C ARG A 200 8.76 -3.83 9.11
N ILE A 201 8.99 -4.95 8.43
CA ILE A 201 10.24 -5.69 8.48
C ILE A 201 11.00 -5.47 7.18
N GLU A 202 11.96 -4.55 7.19
CA GLU A 202 12.88 -4.35 6.08
C GLU A 202 14.07 -5.30 6.25
N CYS A 203 14.19 -6.26 5.34
CA CYS A 203 15.30 -7.24 5.38
C CYS A 203 16.57 -6.70 4.72
N PHE A 204 16.47 -5.57 4.03
CA PHE A 204 17.54 -4.93 3.29
C PHE A 204 17.74 -3.50 3.78
N SER A 205 18.99 -3.09 3.97
CA SER A 205 19.36 -1.69 4.18
C SER A 205 20.42 -1.29 3.16
N THR A 206 20.54 -0.02 2.84
CA THR A 206 21.63 0.51 2.02
C THR A 206 22.71 1.08 2.93
N ASP A 207 23.98 0.73 2.72
CA ASP A 207 25.11 1.38 3.41
C ASP A 207 25.37 2.79 2.83
N ASP A 208 26.24 3.55 3.48
CA ASP A 208 26.61 4.92 3.06
C ASP A 208 27.22 4.98 1.63
N LYS A 209 27.56 3.82 1.04
CA LYS A 209 28.10 3.68 -0.32
C LYS A 209 27.07 3.11 -1.30
N GLY A 210 25.80 2.99 -0.90
CA GLY A 210 24.71 2.49 -1.73
C GLY A 210 24.68 0.98 -1.92
N ARG A 211 25.48 0.20 -1.18
CA ARG A 211 25.44 -1.27 -1.24
C ARG A 211 24.29 -1.80 -0.38
N GLN A 212 23.56 -2.78 -0.91
CA GLN A 212 22.48 -3.42 -0.19
C GLN A 212 23.05 -4.45 0.81
N CYS A 213 22.83 -4.22 2.10
CA CYS A 213 23.14 -5.13 3.19
C CYS A 213 21.87 -5.87 3.62
N VAL A 214 22.01 -7.15 3.97
CA VAL A 214 20.89 -7.97 4.47
C VAL A 214 21.03 -8.10 5.98
N SER A 215 19.94 -7.85 6.69
CA SER A 215 19.85 -8.13 8.13
C SER A 215 19.36 -9.55 8.35
N ASP A 216 20.27 -10.47 8.68
CA ASP A 216 19.93 -11.89 8.91
C ASP A 216 18.86 -12.06 10.00
N LYS A 217 18.91 -11.22 11.04
CA LYS A 217 17.93 -11.22 12.12
C LYS A 217 16.52 -10.83 11.61
N GLN A 218 16.41 -9.76 10.82
CA GLN A 218 15.12 -9.35 10.26
C GLN A 218 14.62 -10.35 9.21
N LYS A 219 15.52 -10.92 8.41
CA LYS A 219 15.20 -11.98 7.45
C LYS A 219 14.64 -13.23 8.16
N GLN A 220 15.29 -13.69 9.23
CA GLN A 220 14.81 -14.82 10.03
C GLN A 220 13.44 -14.53 10.66
N LEU A 221 13.23 -13.30 11.16
CA LEU A 221 11.95 -12.87 11.70
C LEU A 221 10.85 -12.90 10.62
N GLY A 222 11.12 -12.33 9.45
CA GLY A 222 10.20 -12.34 8.31
C GLY A 222 9.86 -13.77 7.85
N LEU A 223 10.87 -14.64 7.74
CA LEU A 223 10.67 -16.06 7.38
C LEU A 223 9.85 -16.82 8.41
N LYS A 224 9.97 -16.50 9.71
CA LYS A 224 9.15 -17.12 10.77
C LYS A 224 7.67 -16.73 10.64
N ILE A 225 7.39 -15.48 10.26
CA ILE A 225 6.02 -15.01 10.00
C ILE A 225 5.49 -15.68 8.74
N ILE A 226 6.26 -15.64 7.66
CA ILE A 226 5.90 -16.26 6.39
C ILE A 226 5.58 -17.72 6.64
N ASN A 227 6.49 -18.50 7.24
CA ASN A 227 6.41 -19.94 7.44
C ASN A 227 5.68 -20.37 8.73
N ASN A 228 4.81 -19.52 9.28
CA ASN A 228 4.02 -19.89 10.43
C ASN A 228 3.19 -21.16 10.11
N PRO A 229 3.31 -22.26 10.87
CA PRO A 229 2.62 -23.52 10.59
C PRO A 229 1.09 -23.41 10.70
N LEU A 230 0.58 -22.38 11.38
CA LEU A 230 -0.84 -22.14 11.56
C LEU A 230 -1.49 -21.40 10.38
N ARG A 231 -0.71 -20.93 9.40
CA ARG A 231 -1.16 -20.05 8.29
C ARG A 231 -2.19 -20.66 7.33
N PHE A 232 -2.50 -21.94 7.48
CA PHE A 232 -3.56 -22.65 6.75
C PHE A 232 -4.43 -23.50 7.67
N SER A 233 -4.44 -23.19 8.97
CA SER A 233 -5.32 -23.88 9.92
C SER A 233 -6.78 -23.52 9.64
N ASN A 234 -7.66 -24.50 9.76
CA ASN A 234 -9.11 -24.30 9.68
C ASN A 234 -9.72 -23.99 11.06
N LYS A 235 -8.92 -24.02 12.14
CA LYS A 235 -9.39 -23.71 13.49
C LYS A 235 -9.39 -22.21 13.71
N LYS A 236 -10.54 -21.67 14.11
CA LYS A 236 -10.69 -20.23 14.37
C LYS A 236 -9.69 -19.69 15.39
N SER A 237 -9.41 -20.45 16.46
CA SER A 237 -8.41 -20.12 17.49
C SER A 237 -7.00 -19.93 16.91
N ASP A 238 -6.63 -20.72 15.91
CA ASP A 238 -5.30 -20.65 15.30
C ASP A 238 -5.23 -19.45 14.35
N ILE A 239 -6.28 -19.27 13.52
CA ILE A 239 -6.40 -18.16 12.58
C ILE A 239 -6.33 -16.81 13.31
N ASP A 240 -7.00 -16.68 14.46
CA ASP A 240 -7.03 -15.45 15.25
C ASP A 240 -5.66 -15.10 15.87
N ASN A 241 -4.73 -16.07 15.92
CA ASN A 241 -3.36 -15.90 16.37
C ASN A 241 -2.34 -15.70 15.23
N VAL A 242 -2.79 -15.74 13.96
CA VAL A 242 -1.92 -15.54 12.79
C VAL A 242 -2.09 -14.11 12.28
N THR A 243 -0.98 -13.37 12.25
CA THR A 243 -0.94 -12.02 11.66
C THR A 243 -0.99 -12.10 10.15
N VAL A 244 -1.97 -11.42 9.54
CA VAL A 244 -2.00 -11.19 8.08
C VAL A 244 -0.83 -10.30 7.68
N PHE A 245 -0.07 -10.72 6.66
CA PHE A 245 1.11 -9.99 6.20
C PHE A 245 1.12 -9.87 4.68
N ILE A 246 1.92 -8.93 4.18
CA ILE A 246 2.35 -8.84 2.79
C ILE A 246 3.86 -9.00 2.77
N ALA A 247 4.34 -9.85 1.88
CA ALA A 247 5.76 -10.08 1.69
C ALA A 247 6.14 -9.72 0.27
N GLU A 248 7.03 -8.76 0.11
CA GLU A 248 7.75 -8.54 -1.13
C GLU A 248 8.98 -9.46 -1.14
N VAL A 249 9.02 -10.38 -2.10
CA VAL A 249 10.13 -11.33 -2.23
C VAL A 249 10.75 -11.20 -3.61
N LYS A 250 12.09 -11.09 -3.65
CA LYS A 250 12.84 -11.20 -4.89
C LYS A 250 12.99 -12.68 -5.23
N GLY A 251 12.02 -13.20 -5.97
CA GLY A 251 12.05 -14.56 -6.50
C GLY A 251 12.73 -14.63 -7.87
N HIS A 252 13.22 -15.81 -8.24
CA HIS A 252 13.55 -16.16 -9.61
C HIS A 252 12.59 -17.26 -10.05
N ILE A 253 11.85 -17.01 -11.14
CA ILE A 253 11.08 -18.05 -11.80
C ILE A 253 12.04 -18.67 -12.82
N ASP A 254 12.36 -19.95 -12.62
CA ASP A 254 13.13 -20.71 -13.61
C ASP A 254 12.38 -20.66 -14.94
N TYR A 255 13.11 -20.45 -16.04
CA TYR A 255 12.56 -20.28 -17.37
C TYR A 255 11.59 -21.41 -17.75
N LYS A 256 11.82 -22.64 -17.28
CA LYS A 256 10.91 -23.78 -17.54
C LYS A 256 9.49 -23.60 -16.96
N TYR A 257 9.32 -22.75 -15.96
CA TYR A 257 8.04 -22.46 -15.32
C TYR A 257 7.44 -21.13 -15.77
N ILE A 258 8.08 -20.37 -16.67
CA ILE A 258 7.63 -19.01 -17.01
C ILE A 258 6.18 -19.00 -17.52
N ASN A 259 5.78 -20.01 -18.29
CA ASN A 259 4.44 -20.15 -18.85
C ASN A 259 3.36 -20.52 -17.82
N ASP A 260 3.74 -21.01 -16.64
CA ASP A 260 2.80 -21.28 -15.55
C ASP A 260 2.41 -19.98 -14.82
N TYR A 261 3.28 -18.96 -14.89
CA TYR A 261 3.15 -17.72 -14.12
C TYR A 261 3.07 -16.46 -15.00
N ILE A 262 3.13 -16.60 -16.33
CA ILE A 262 3.08 -15.47 -17.24
C ILE A 262 1.70 -14.84 -17.19
N ASN A 263 1.66 -13.60 -16.69
CA ASN A 263 0.50 -12.75 -16.74
C ASN A 263 1.00 -11.35 -17.06
N CYS A 264 0.82 -10.93 -18.31
CA CYS A 264 1.33 -9.64 -18.75
C CYS A 264 0.27 -8.56 -18.62
N PRO A 265 0.68 -7.35 -18.18
CA PRO A 265 -0.16 -6.19 -18.38
C PRO A 265 -0.40 -6.02 -19.89
N PRO A 266 -1.47 -5.30 -20.25
CA PRO A 266 -1.82 -5.10 -21.65
C PRO A 266 -0.68 -4.41 -22.39
N ILE A 267 -0.33 -4.90 -23.59
CA ILE A 267 0.79 -4.36 -24.35
C ILE A 267 0.29 -3.12 -25.08
N ILE A 268 0.64 -1.93 -24.59
CA ILE A 268 0.28 -0.66 -25.23
C ILE A 268 1.37 -0.27 -26.22
N ARG A 269 1.04 -0.18 -27.51
CA ARG A 269 1.99 0.28 -28.53
C ARG A 269 1.31 0.96 -29.69
N LYS A 270 2.11 1.72 -30.45
CA LYS A 270 1.68 2.31 -31.71
C LYS A 270 1.55 1.19 -32.76
N TYR A 271 0.33 0.76 -33.04
CA TYR A 271 0.03 -0.27 -34.01
C TYR A 271 -0.36 0.35 -35.35
N LYS A 272 0.18 -0.21 -36.44
CA LYS A 272 -0.16 0.19 -37.81
C LYS A 272 -1.18 -0.80 -38.35
N TYR A 273 -2.34 -0.31 -38.77
CA TYR A 273 -3.35 -1.14 -39.43
C TYR A 273 -3.91 -0.43 -40.66
N LYS A 274 -4.47 -1.21 -41.58
CA LYS A 274 -5.17 -0.68 -42.75
C LYS A 274 -6.64 -0.45 -42.39
N THR A 275 -7.19 0.70 -42.74
CA THR A 275 -8.62 1.03 -42.54
C THR A 275 -9.49 0.47 -43.67
N LEU A 276 -9.18 -0.77 -44.08
CA LEU A 276 -9.97 -1.53 -45.05
C LEU A 276 -11.09 -2.27 -44.30
N GLU A 277 -12.27 -2.35 -44.90
CA GLU A 277 -13.42 -3.08 -44.36
C GLU A 277 -13.09 -4.52 -43.96
N SER A 278 -12.31 -5.22 -44.80
CA SER A 278 -11.85 -6.59 -44.52
C SER A 278 -10.93 -6.72 -43.31
N VAL A 279 -10.37 -5.62 -42.81
CA VAL A 279 -9.44 -5.61 -41.66
C VAL A 279 -10.14 -5.13 -40.39
N ILE A 280 -10.95 -4.08 -40.47
CA ILE A 280 -11.59 -3.46 -39.29
C ILE A 280 -13.04 -3.91 -39.07
N GLY A 281 -13.62 -4.65 -40.02
CA GLY A 281 -15.03 -5.04 -40.03
C GLY A 281 -15.93 -3.97 -40.65
N ASP A 282 -17.09 -4.41 -41.10
CA ASP A 282 -18.16 -3.62 -41.70
C ASP A 282 -18.64 -2.51 -40.75
N PHE A 283 -18.90 -2.83 -39.49
CA PHE A 283 -19.38 -1.87 -38.50
C PHE A 283 -18.41 -0.69 -38.31
N MET A 284 -17.13 -0.98 -38.07
CA MET A 284 -16.13 0.07 -37.86
C MET A 284 -15.87 0.86 -39.14
N HIS A 285 -15.88 0.20 -40.30
CA HIS A 285 -15.71 0.86 -41.58
C HIS A 285 -16.88 1.81 -41.89
N GLN A 286 -18.12 1.40 -41.59
CA GLN A 286 -19.30 2.23 -41.76
C GLN A 286 -19.31 3.40 -40.77
N HIS A 287 -18.98 3.16 -39.50
CA HIS A 287 -18.82 4.22 -38.50
C HIS A 287 -17.80 5.27 -38.94
N MET A 288 -16.67 4.84 -39.51
CA MET A 288 -15.66 5.75 -40.07
C MET A 288 -16.22 6.58 -41.23
N LYS A 289 -16.97 5.97 -42.16
CA LYS A 289 -17.63 6.69 -43.27
C LYS A 289 -18.64 7.71 -42.76
N ASP A 290 -19.53 7.31 -41.85
CA ASP A 290 -20.61 8.15 -41.30
C ASP A 290 -20.06 9.37 -40.53
N ASN A 291 -18.85 9.25 -39.98
CA ASN A 291 -18.17 10.31 -39.24
C ASN A 291 -17.08 11.03 -40.05
N ASN A 292 -17.07 10.90 -41.38
CA ASN A 292 -16.09 11.53 -42.28
C ASN A 292 -14.61 11.23 -41.94
N MET A 293 -14.33 10.05 -41.38
CA MET A 293 -12.98 9.58 -41.12
C MET A 293 -12.36 8.95 -42.38
N LYS A 294 -11.03 9.02 -42.51
CA LYS A 294 -10.32 8.49 -43.70
C LYS A 294 -10.30 6.96 -43.69
N THR A 295 -10.85 6.34 -44.73
CA THR A 295 -10.80 4.88 -44.94
C THR A 295 -9.85 4.49 -46.07
N GLY A 296 -9.50 3.21 -46.18
CA GLY A 296 -8.65 2.65 -47.24
C GLY A 296 -7.14 2.91 -47.12
N GLY A 297 -6.71 3.66 -46.11
CA GLY A 297 -5.30 4.01 -45.87
C GLY A 297 -4.66 3.21 -44.74
N GLN A 298 -3.38 3.48 -44.49
CA GLN A 298 -2.69 3.02 -43.27
C GLN A 298 -2.87 4.06 -42.17
N GLU A 299 -3.37 3.64 -41.01
CA GLU A 299 -3.43 4.46 -39.81
C GLU A 299 -2.47 3.94 -38.74
N ASN A 300 -2.04 4.85 -37.87
CA ASN A 300 -1.29 4.51 -36.66
C ASN A 300 -2.15 4.89 -35.46
N LYS A 301 -2.47 3.95 -34.58
CA LYS A 301 -3.11 4.25 -33.31
C LYS A 301 -2.34 3.65 -32.15
N LEU A 302 -2.45 4.31 -31.00
CA LEU A 302 -2.04 3.71 -29.74
C LEU A 302 -3.06 2.61 -29.44
N THR A 303 -2.62 1.37 -29.54
CA THR A 303 -3.48 0.18 -29.45
C THR A 303 -2.99 -0.69 -28.32
N VAL A 304 -3.93 -1.31 -27.63
CA VAL A 304 -3.67 -2.27 -26.59
C VAL A 304 -3.79 -3.67 -27.17
N LEU A 305 -2.75 -4.48 -27.04
CA LEU A 305 -2.63 -5.82 -27.63
C LEU A 305 -2.56 -6.90 -26.57
N LEU A 306 -3.10 -8.08 -26.90
CA LEU A 306 -3.05 -9.30 -26.08
C LEU A 306 -1.77 -10.13 -26.33
N SER A 307 -1.04 -9.84 -27.40
CA SER A 307 0.21 -10.52 -27.77
C SER A 307 1.23 -9.49 -28.27
N THR A 308 2.49 -9.88 -28.34
CA THR A 308 3.51 -8.98 -28.91
C THR A 308 3.44 -8.87 -30.43
N MET A 309 2.57 -9.66 -31.09
CA MET A 309 2.38 -9.68 -32.54
C MET A 309 3.72 -9.76 -33.28
N ASN A 310 4.56 -10.75 -32.91
CA ASN A 310 5.89 -11.02 -33.49
C ASN A 310 6.92 -9.88 -33.34
N ASN A 311 6.73 -8.97 -32.39
CA ASN A 311 7.74 -7.97 -32.04
C ASN A 311 8.28 -8.25 -30.63
N VAL A 312 9.50 -7.78 -30.35
CA VAL A 312 10.07 -7.87 -28.99
C VAL A 312 9.31 -6.89 -28.05
N LEU A 313 9.28 -7.20 -26.76
CA LEU A 313 8.71 -6.34 -25.71
C LEU A 313 9.52 -5.06 -25.54
#